data_AF-A0A967I7U0-F1
#
_entry.id   AF-A0A967I7U0-F1
#
_cell.length_a   1.000
_cell.length_b   1.000
_cell.length_c   1.000
_cell.angle_alpha   90.00
_cell.angle_beta   90.00
_cell.angle_gamma   90.00
#
_symmetry.space_group_name_H-M   'P 1'
#
loop_
_entity.id
_entity.type
_entity.pdbx_description
1 polymer ?
#
loop_
_entity_poly.entity_id
_entity_poly.type
_entity_poly.pdbx_seq_one_letter_code
_entity_poly.pdbx_strand_id
1 'polypeptide(L)' 'MPEEKPRPSRKSQWLKNIGLTCLFVGFALEMGAIAMNKWLLLKAGLFIFLMGVPLLILGAVLGRRPN' A
#
# COMPACT_ATOMS: atom_id res chain seq x y z
N MET A 1 2.74 25.16 24.82
CA MET A 1 2.70 25.32 23.35
C MET A 1 2.11 24.04 22.78
N PRO A 2 0.86 24.02 22.29
CA PRO A 2 0.29 22.81 21.72
C PRO A 2 1.00 22.48 20.40
N GLU A 3 1.58 21.29 20.31
CA GLU A 3 2.22 20.76 19.10
C GLU A 3 1.17 20.68 17.97
N GLU A 4 1.27 21.58 17.00
CA GLU A 4 0.42 21.56 15.80
C GLU A 4 0.82 20.36 14.95
N LYS A 5 0.14 19.22 15.16
CA LYS A 5 0.31 18.00 14.38
C LYS A 5 0.07 18.36 12.90
N PRO A 6 1.06 18.17 12.00
CA PRO A 6 0.88 18.48 10.59
C PRO A 6 -0.31 17.66 10.07
N ARG A 7 -1.37 18.36 9.64
CA ARG A 7 -2.57 17.73 9.11
C ARG A 7 -2.14 16.88 7.90
N PRO A 8 -2.40 15.56 7.90
CA PRO A 8 -2.01 14.72 6.78
C PRO A 8 -2.66 15.27 5.51
N SER A 9 -1.86 15.57 4.49
CA SER A 9 -2.40 16.05 3.22
C SER A 9 -3.37 14.99 2.67
N ARG A 10 -4.54 15.41 2.15
CA ARG A 10 -5.52 14.48 1.55
C ARG A 10 -4.86 13.52 0.55
N LYS A 11 -3.83 14.00 -0.17
CA LYS A 11 -3.03 13.21 -1.10
C LYS A 11 -2.20 12.12 -0.42
N SER A 12 -1.54 12.41 0.70
CA SER A 12 -0.80 11.42 1.50
C SER A 12 -1.71 10.32 2.03
N GLN A 13 -2.89 10.69 2.54
CA GLN A 13 -3.85 9.73 3.09
C GLN A 13 -4.47 8.85 1.98
N TRP A 14 -4.76 9.42 0.81
CA TRP A 14 -5.21 8.67 -0.35
C TRP A 14 -4.15 7.68 -0.86
N LEU A 15 -2.88 8.11 -0.98
CA LEU A 15 -1.78 7.24 -1.38
C LEU A 15 -1.56 6.09 -0.38
N LYS A 16 -1.66 6.38 0.92
CA LYS A 16 -1.59 5.36 1.96
C LYS A 16 -2.71 4.33 1.83
N ASN A 17 -3.94 4.78 1.60
CA ASN A 17 -5.08 3.87 1.39
C ASN A 17 -4.88 2.99 0.16
N ILE A 18 -4.38 3.53 -0.96
CA ILE A 18 -4.08 2.74 -2.15
C ILE A 18 -2.99 1.71 -1.87
N GLY A 19 -1.89 2.12 -1.23
CA GLY A 19 -0.83 1.20 -0.87
C GLY A 19 -1.32 0.06 0.04
N LEU A 20 -2.18 0.38 1.01
CA LEU A 20 -2.82 -0.60 1.88
C LEU A 20 -3.71 -1.57 1.08
N THR A 21 -4.55 -1.04 0.17
CA THR A 21 -5.39 -1.85 -0.71
C THR A 21 -4.56 -2.77 -1.59
N CYS A 22 -3.44 -2.31 -2.16
CA CYS A 22 -2.53 -3.15 -2.94
C CYS A 22 -1.94 -4.29 -2.09
N LEU A 23 -1.56 -4.04 -0.83
CA LEU A 23 -1.10 -5.10 0.07
C LEU A 23 -2.20 -6.14 0.33
N PHE A 24 -3.42 -5.69 0.66
CA PHE A 24 -4.53 -6.60 0.94
C PHE A 24 -4.95 -7.41 -0.28
N VAL A 25 -5.07 -6.77 -1.45
CA VAL A 25 -5.43 -7.44 -2.70
C VAL A 25 -4.34 -8.39 -3.16
N GLY A 26 -3.07 -7.98 -3.09
CA GLY A 26 -1.93 -8.84 -3.42
C GLY A 26 -1.90 -10.09 -2.54
N PHE A 27 -2.08 -9.92 -1.22
CA PHE A 27 -2.15 -11.03 -0.28
C PHE A 27 -3.35 -11.96 -0.54
N ALA A 28 -4.53 -11.40 -0.81
CA ALA A 28 -5.72 -12.20 -1.15
C ALA A 28 -5.52 -13.00 -2.44
N LEU A 29 -4.87 -12.41 -3.45
CA LEU A 29 -4.52 -13.11 -4.69
C LEU A 29 -3.50 -14.22 -4.46
N GLU A 30 -2.51 -14.03 -3.60
CA GLU A 30 -1.58 -15.11 -3.23
C GLU A 30 -2.30 -16.26 -2.52
N MET A 31 -3.17 -15.98 -1.55
CA MET A 31 -3.94 -17.01 -0.85
C MET A 31 -4.86 -17.77 -1.82
N GLY A 32 -5.51 -17.06 -2.75
CA GLY A 32 -6.30 -17.68 -3.82
C GLY A 32 -5.45 -18.50 -4.79
N ALA A 33 -4.24 -18.02 -5.14
CA ALA A 33 -3.32 -18.73 -6.02
C ALA A 33 -2.83 -20.04 -5.41
N ILE A 34 -2.52 -20.02 -4.11
CA ILE A 34 -2.14 -21.22 -3.33
C ILE A 34 -3.30 -22.21 -3.34
N ALA A 35 -4.53 -21.76 -3.05
CA ALA A 35 -5.72 -22.62 -3.06
C ALA A 35 -6.00 -23.26 -4.42
N MET A 36 -5.74 -22.55 -5.52
CA MET A 36 -5.95 -23.04 -6.88
C MET A 36 -4.72 -23.72 -7.50
N ASN A 37 -3.60 -23.80 -6.77
CA ASN A 37 -2.28 -24.26 -7.25
C ASN A 37 -1.83 -23.58 -8.57
N LYS A 38 -2.15 -22.29 -8.74
CA LYS A 38 -1.84 -21.53 -9.95
C LYS A 38 -0.64 -20.61 -9.72
N TRP A 39 0.55 -21.09 -10.10
CA TRP A 39 1.80 -20.34 -10.02
C TRP A 39 1.78 -18.95 -10.69
N LEU A 40 1.01 -18.80 -11.78
CA LEU A 40 0.89 -17.51 -12.48
C LEU A 40 0.18 -16.45 -11.63
N LEU A 41 -0.87 -16.84 -10.90
CA LEU A 41 -1.61 -15.96 -9.98
C LEU A 41 -0.76 -15.60 -8.77
N LEU A 42 0.10 -16.51 -8.32
CA LEU A 42 1.00 -16.28 -7.19
C LEU A 42 2.04 -15.20 -7.55
N LYS A 43 2.64 -15.30 -8.76
CA LYS A 43 3.51 -14.24 -9.29
C LYS A 43 2.80 -12.89 -9.43
N ALA A 44 1.56 -12.89 -9.92
CA ALA A 44 0.78 -11.67 -10.07
C ALA A 44 0.41 -11.03 -8.71
N GLY A 45 -0.01 -11.85 -7.74
CA GLY A 45 -0.31 -11.42 -6.37
C GLY A 45 0.92 -10.83 -5.68
N LEU A 46 2.06 -11.51 -5.77
CA LEU A 46 3.34 -11.03 -5.23
C LEU A 46 3.76 -9.69 -5.85
N PHE A 47 3.60 -9.52 -7.17
CA PHE A 47 3.93 -8.26 -7.84
C PHE A 47 3.05 -7.11 -7.35
N ILE A 48 1.74 -7.34 -7.22
CA ILE A 48 0.79 -6.33 -6.71
C ILE A 48 1.09 -6.00 -5.25
N PHE A 49 1.42 -7.01 -4.43
CA PHE A 49 1.82 -6.84 -3.04
C PHE A 49 3.09 -5.99 -2.92
N LEU A 50 4.13 -6.34 -3.69
CA LEU A 50 5.39 -5.60 -3.70
C LEU A 50 5.23 -4.15 -4.15
N MET A 51 4.30 -3.86 -5.06
CA MET A 51 3.98 -2.49 -5.49
C MET A 51 3.26 -1.68 -4.39
N GLY A 52 2.54 -2.32 -3.46
CA GLY A 52 1.90 -1.66 -2.33
C GLY A 52 2.88 -1.04 -1.33
N VAL A 53 4.05 -1.65 -1.15
CA VAL A 53 5.11 -1.17 -0.23
C VAL A 53 5.67 0.21 -0.62
N PRO A 54 6.17 0.45 -1.85
CA PRO A 54 6.65 1.77 -2.25
C PRO A 54 5.54 2.82 -2.25
N LEU A 55 4.29 2.45 -2.55
CA LEU A 55 3.13 3.35 -2.43
C LEU A 55 2.92 3.82 -0.98
N LEU A 56 3.04 2.94 0.00
CA LEU A 56 2.97 3.32 1.42
C LEU A 56 4.14 4.22 1.83
N ILE A 57 5.35 3.94 1.35
CA ILE A 57 6.54 4.74 1.62
C ILE A 57 6.37 6.14 1.02
N LEU A 58 5.95 6.25 -0.25
CA LEU A 58 5.64 7.52 -0.90
C LEU A 58 4.56 8.29 -0.15
N GLY A 59 3.49 7.62 0.26
CA GLY A 59 2.42 8.21 1.08
C GLY A 59 2.95 8.75 2.41
N ALA A 60 3.86 8.02 3.07
CA ALA A 60 4.49 8.45 4.32
C ALA A 60 5.46 9.63 4.11
N VAL A 61 6.30 9.60 3.07
CA VAL A 61 7.25 10.68 2.73
C VAL A 61 6.51 11.96 2.35
N LEU A 62 5.47 11.87 1.51
CA LEU A 62 4.65 13.01 1.12
C LEU A 62 3.82 13.56 2.29
N GLY A 63 3.49 12.74 3.27
CA GLY A 63 2.85 13.17 4.52
C GLY A 63 3.81 13.87 5.49
N ARG A 64 5.12 13.65 5.34
CA ARG A 64 6.17 14.32 6.13
C ARG A 64 6.68 15.61 5.50
N ARG A 65 6.34 15.93 4.25
CA ARG A 65 6.65 17.25 3.70
C ARG A 65 5.77 18.29 4.42
N PRO A 66 6.35 19.19 5.23
CA PRO A 66 5.62 20.38 5.64
C PRO A 66 5.39 21.17 4.34
N ASN A 67 4.12 21.35 3.99
CA ASN A 67 3.75 22.37 3.00
C ASN A 67 3.67 23.70 3.72
#